data_AF-A0A399YAE5-F1
#
_entry.id   AF-A0A399YAE5-F1
#
_cell.length_a   1.000
_cell.length_b   1.000
_cell.length_c   1.000
_cell.angle_alpha   90.00
_cell.angle_beta   90.00
_cell.angle_gamma   90.00
#
_symmetry.space_group_name_H-M   'P 1'
#
loop_
_entity.id
_entity.type
_entity.pdbx_description
1 polymer ?
#
loop_
_entity_poly.entity_id
_entity_poly.type
_entity_poly.pdbx_seq_one_letter_code
_entity_poly.pdbx_strand_id
1 'polypeptide(L)'
;MSTLLARLGAGSFRHRIVVLLLWALVLGGVIGLARTADTQVSTSVAVDGTPAQEVLDQVQVELPEAAGTQGTVVFRAKDGRVDDGPATDAVVAALEAGVATGYVVDRHAMRADQEAELRARATETATEKTGEEITRQLELLSEGLRGVDQTVQGRSEDVAVQLAVLAAGQPPQLQPWQQEQLAGQGGPSTPMGPVQLRPALE
;
A
#
# COMPACT_ATOMS: atom_id res chain seq x y z
N MET A 1 52.17 -40.79 34.52
CA MET A 1 51.11 -40.73 33.49
C MET A 1 51.64 -40.47 32.07
N SER A 2 52.82 -39.85 31.89
CA SER A 2 53.46 -39.65 30.58
C SER A 2 53.94 -40.92 29.88
N THR A 3 54.16 -42.02 30.62
CA THR A 3 54.61 -43.30 30.06
C THR A 3 53.56 -43.98 29.18
N LEU A 4 52.26 -43.73 29.41
CA LEU A 4 51.20 -44.21 28.52
C LEU A 4 51.25 -43.46 27.18
N LEU A 5 51.39 -42.13 27.19
CA LEU A 5 51.55 -41.33 25.97
C LEU A 5 52.84 -41.68 25.22
N ALA A 6 53.93 -41.95 25.92
CA ALA A 6 55.19 -42.37 25.30
C ALA A 6 55.06 -43.74 24.59
N ARG A 7 54.28 -44.69 25.14
CA ARG A 7 54.02 -45.98 24.49
C ARG A 7 53.05 -45.85 23.32
N LEU A 8 52.02 -45.01 23.42
CA LEU A 8 51.13 -44.67 22.30
C LEU A 8 51.88 -43.95 21.18
N GLY A 9 52.75 -42.99 21.52
CA GLY A 9 53.61 -42.30 20.56
C GLY A 9 54.62 -43.23 19.88
N ALA A 10 55.26 -44.13 20.63
CA ALA A 10 56.18 -45.12 20.07
C ALA A 10 55.47 -46.15 19.17
N GLY A 11 54.25 -46.57 19.53
CA GLY A 11 53.41 -47.45 18.70
C GLY A 11 52.99 -46.78 17.39
N SER A 12 52.57 -45.51 17.44
CA SER A 12 52.23 -44.71 16.26
C SER A 12 53.44 -44.48 15.35
N PHE A 13 54.65 -44.31 15.90
CA PHE A 13 55.86 -44.13 15.11
C PHE A 13 56.35 -45.43 14.45
N ARG A 14 56.20 -46.57 15.13
CA ARG A 14 56.56 -47.90 14.62
C ARG A 14 55.70 -48.29 13.41
N HIS A 15 54.42 -47.93 13.42
CA HIS A 15 53.47 -48.23 12.35
C HIS A 15 52.97 -46.97 11.63
N ARG A 16 53.89 -46.03 11.37
CA ARG A 16 53.57 -44.73 10.72
C ARG A 16 52.72 -44.85 9.45
N ILE A 17 52.96 -45.89 8.63
CA ILE A 17 52.20 -46.13 7.39
C ILE A 17 50.76 -46.58 7.70
N VAL A 18 50.57 -47.45 8.70
CA VAL A 18 49.22 -47.92 9.09
C VAL A 18 48.39 -46.78 9.67
N VAL A 19 49.00 -45.93 10.52
CA VAL A 19 48.32 -44.76 11.08
C VAL A 19 47.95 -43.76 9.98
N LEU A 20 48.84 -43.53 9.02
CA LEU A 20 48.57 -42.68 7.86
C LEU A 20 47.43 -43.24 6.99
N LEU A 21 47.44 -44.54 6.70
CA LEU A 21 46.37 -45.18 5.92
C LEU A 21 45.03 -45.14 6.65
N LEU A 22 45.01 -45.37 7.96
CA LEU A 22 43.81 -45.24 8.79
C LEU A 22 43.26 -43.81 8.73
N TRP A 23 44.12 -42.80 8.88
CA TRP A 23 43.71 -41.40 8.79
C TRP A 23 43.22 -41.03 7.39
N ALA A 24 43.90 -41.50 6.33
CA ALA A 24 43.47 -41.30 4.96
C ALA A 24 42.11 -41.96 4.69
N LEU A 25 41.85 -43.13 5.29
CA LEU A 25 40.56 -43.82 5.19
C LEU A 25 39.45 -43.06 5.92
N VAL A 26 39.72 -42.56 7.14
CA VAL A 26 38.77 -41.73 7.90
C VAL A 26 38.48 -40.43 7.15
N LEU A 27 39.49 -39.71 6.68
CA LEU A 27 39.33 -38.49 5.89
C LEU A 27 38.60 -38.75 4.58
N GLY A 28 38.97 -39.82 3.87
CA GLY A 28 38.28 -40.25 2.65
C GLY A 28 36.82 -40.60 2.90
N GLY A 29 36.51 -41.25 4.02
CA GLY A 29 35.15 -41.55 4.45
C GLY A 29 34.34 -40.28 4.77
N VAL A 30 34.93 -39.34 5.50
CA VAL A 30 34.29 -38.04 5.81
C VAL A 30 34.06 -37.23 4.53
N ILE A 31 35.05 -37.15 3.64
CA ILE A 31 34.93 -36.46 2.35
C ILE A 31 33.88 -37.15 1.46
N GLY A 32 33.85 -38.49 1.47
CA GLY A 32 32.86 -39.28 0.73
C GLY A 32 31.44 -39.03 1.24
N LEU A 33 31.23 -39.06 2.55
CA LEU A 33 29.95 -38.74 3.17
C LEU A 33 29.53 -37.29 2.92
N ALA A 34 30.48 -36.35 3.01
CA ALA A 34 30.22 -34.94 2.74
C ALA A 34 29.83 -34.68 1.27
N ARG A 35 30.32 -35.50 0.33
CA ARG A 35 29.91 -35.45 -1.08
C ARG A 35 28.50 -35.98 -1.31
N THR A 36 28.01 -36.89 -0.46
CA THR A 36 26.63 -37.39 -0.49
C THR A 36 25.66 -36.55 0.35
N ALA A 37 26.17 -35.75 1.27
CA ALA A 37 25.37 -34.81 2.04
C ALA A 37 25.03 -33.60 1.16
N ASP A 38 23.73 -33.41 0.91
CA ASP A 38 23.20 -32.26 0.18
C ASP A 38 23.75 -30.97 0.81
N THR A 39 24.57 -30.23 0.07
CA THR A 39 25.28 -29.04 0.55
C THR A 39 24.36 -27.82 0.55
N GLN A 40 23.07 -28.01 0.86
CA GLN A 40 22.17 -26.92 1.18
C GLN A 40 22.35 -26.61 2.67
N VAL A 41 23.38 -25.82 2.95
CA VAL A 41 23.53 -25.18 4.26
C VAL A 41 22.48 -24.07 4.31
N SER A 42 21.21 -24.45 4.47
CA SER A 42 20.16 -23.49 4.76
C SER A 42 20.43 -22.90 6.13
N THR A 43 20.64 -21.58 6.19
CA THR A 43 20.91 -20.81 7.42
C THR A 43 19.70 -20.76 8.36
N SER A 44 18.76 -21.69 8.26
CA SER A 44 17.65 -21.87 9.18
C SER A 44 18.04 -22.93 10.21
N VAL A 45 18.61 -22.49 11.34
CA VAL A 45 18.61 -23.32 12.54
C VAL A 45 17.15 -23.40 13.02
N ALA A 46 16.43 -24.40 12.54
CA ALA A 46 15.12 -24.76 13.05
C ALA A 46 15.33 -25.57 14.35
N VAL A 47 14.82 -25.07 15.48
CA VAL A 47 14.76 -25.80 16.74
C VAL A 47 13.39 -26.44 16.88
N ASP A 48 13.20 -27.55 16.16
CA ASP A 48 11.92 -28.25 16.05
C ASP A 48 11.19 -28.40 17.40
N GLY A 49 9.90 -28.04 17.43
CA GLY A 49 9.04 -28.16 18.61
C GLY A 49 8.86 -26.88 19.43
N THR A 50 9.21 -25.71 18.89
CA THR A 50 8.90 -24.43 19.53
C THR A 50 7.60 -23.80 18.98
N PRO A 51 6.73 -23.22 19.83
CA PRO A 51 5.51 -22.55 19.37
C PRO A 51 5.77 -21.43 18.34
N ALA A 52 6.96 -20.82 18.39
CA ALA A 52 7.38 -19.80 17.44
C ALA A 52 7.59 -20.34 16.02
N GLN A 53 7.99 -21.61 15.87
CA GLN A 53 8.11 -22.25 14.56
C GLN A 53 6.76 -22.66 13.99
N GLU A 54 5.84 -23.15 14.83
CA GLU A 54 4.50 -23.54 14.37
C GLU A 54 3.74 -22.34 13.79
N VAL A 55 3.90 -21.17 14.42
CA VAL A 55 3.40 -19.89 13.88
C VAL A 55 4.14 -19.50 12.59
N LEU A 56 5.45 -19.69 12.52
CA LEU A 56 6.22 -19.40 11.31
C LEU A 56 5.84 -20.31 10.15
N ASP A 57 5.60 -21.60 10.42
CA ASP A 57 5.17 -22.60 9.45
C ASP A 57 3.76 -22.29 8.96
N GLN A 58 2.88 -21.87 9.85
CA GLN A 58 1.54 -21.42 9.47
C GLN A 58 1.59 -20.15 8.62
N VAL A 59 2.46 -19.18 8.95
CA VAL A 59 2.68 -17.99 8.11
C VAL A 59 3.28 -18.35 6.76
N GLN A 60 4.17 -19.34 6.66
CA GLN A 60 4.70 -19.82 5.37
C GLN A 60 3.62 -20.49 4.51
N VAL A 61 2.68 -21.21 5.13
CA VAL A 61 1.55 -21.83 4.42
C VAL A 61 0.53 -20.78 3.97
N GLU A 62 0.24 -19.78 4.81
CA GLU A 62 -0.76 -18.75 4.52
C GLU A 62 -0.23 -17.62 3.61
N LEU A 63 1.08 -17.34 3.65
CA LEU A 63 1.76 -16.31 2.84
C LEU A 63 3.00 -16.89 2.14
N PRO A 64 2.84 -17.83 1.20
CA PRO A 64 3.95 -18.47 0.49
C PRO A 64 4.79 -17.46 -0.32
N GLU A 65 4.16 -16.39 -0.78
CA GLU A 65 4.80 -15.28 -1.50
C GLU A 65 5.70 -14.39 -0.62
N ALA A 66 5.52 -14.41 0.70
CA ALA A 66 6.39 -13.71 1.67
C ALA A 66 7.54 -14.58 2.21
N ALA A 67 7.43 -15.91 2.07
CA ALA A 67 8.44 -16.88 2.50
C ALA A 67 9.63 -17.02 1.52
N GLY A 68 9.56 -16.35 0.36
CA GLY A 68 10.58 -16.43 -0.68
C GLY A 68 11.94 -15.87 -0.24
N THR A 69 13.01 -16.62 -0.50
CA THR A 69 14.38 -16.11 -0.33
C THR A 69 14.76 -15.19 -1.49
N GLN A 70 15.43 -14.08 -1.19
CA GLN A 70 15.92 -13.14 -2.22
C GLN A 70 17.32 -13.57 -2.68
N GLY A 71 17.47 -13.79 -3.98
CA GLY A 71 18.75 -14.07 -4.63
C GLY A 71 19.06 -13.06 -5.72
N THR A 72 20.34 -12.73 -5.89
CA THR A 72 20.82 -11.85 -6.96
C THR A 72 21.51 -12.67 -8.03
N VAL A 73 21.04 -12.60 -9.28
CA VAL A 73 21.68 -13.21 -10.44
C VAL A 73 22.48 -12.14 -11.18
N VAL A 74 23.79 -12.38 -11.37
CA VAL A 74 24.68 -11.44 -12.09
C VAL A 74 25.05 -12.02 -13.45
N PHE A 75 24.70 -11.30 -14.50
CA PHE A 75 25.05 -11.66 -15.87
C PHE A 75 26.36 -10.99 -16.27
N ARG A 76 27.23 -11.76 -16.96
CA ARG A 76 28.50 -11.27 -17.50
C ARG A 76 28.57 -11.62 -18.99
N ALA A 77 28.67 -10.62 -19.84
CA ALA A 77 28.99 -10.82 -21.25
C ALA A 77 30.45 -11.31 -21.39
N LYS A 78 30.67 -12.34 -22.21
CA LYS A 78 32.02 -12.83 -22.53
C LYS A 78 32.77 -11.84 -23.41
N ASP A 79 32.08 -11.28 -24.39
CA ASP A 79 32.57 -10.26 -25.31
C ASP A 79 31.50 -9.18 -25.47
N GLY A 80 31.87 -7.91 -25.42
CA GLY A 80 30.95 -6.78 -25.60
C GLY A 80 30.23 -6.33 -24.33
N ARG A 81 29.15 -5.55 -24.50
CA ARG A 81 28.35 -4.97 -23.42
C ARG A 81 27.08 -5.79 -23.19
N VAL A 82 26.66 -5.89 -21.92
CA VAL A 82 25.42 -6.62 -21.54
C VAL A 82 24.16 -5.88 -22.01
N ASP A 83 24.25 -4.57 -22.18
CA ASP A 83 23.21 -3.69 -22.72
C ASP A 83 23.12 -3.68 -24.25
N ASP A 84 23.98 -4.41 -24.95
CA ASP A 84 23.85 -4.57 -26.41
C ASP A 84 22.70 -5.55 -26.72
N GLY A 85 21.80 -5.15 -27.63
CA GLY A 85 20.56 -5.84 -27.99
C GLY A 85 20.57 -7.38 -27.86
N PRO A 86 21.41 -8.12 -28.60
CA PRO A 86 21.38 -9.58 -28.56
C PRO A 86 21.76 -10.18 -27.19
N ALA A 87 22.57 -9.49 -26.38
CA ALA A 87 22.87 -9.90 -25.02
C ALA A 87 21.71 -9.60 -24.07
N THR A 88 21.06 -8.43 -24.23
CA THR A 88 19.85 -8.06 -23.50
C THR A 88 18.71 -9.04 -23.76
N ASP A 89 18.45 -9.39 -25.03
CA ASP A 89 17.39 -10.32 -25.41
C ASP A 89 17.60 -11.70 -24.80
N ALA A 90 18.85 -12.18 -24.77
CA ALA A 90 19.19 -13.45 -24.15
C ALA A 90 18.99 -13.43 -22.61
N VAL A 91 19.28 -12.30 -21.96
CA VAL A 91 19.05 -12.12 -20.52
C VAL A 91 17.56 -12.09 -20.21
N VAL A 92 16.77 -11.36 -21.00
CA VAL A 92 15.31 -11.29 -20.85
C VAL A 92 14.68 -12.67 -21.04
N ALA A 93 15.04 -13.39 -22.10
CA ALA A 93 14.54 -14.75 -22.35
C ALA A 93 14.91 -15.73 -21.21
N ALA A 94 16.11 -15.60 -20.62
CA ALA A 94 16.52 -16.41 -19.48
C ALA A 94 15.71 -16.09 -18.21
N LEU A 95 15.40 -14.82 -17.98
CA LEU A 95 14.55 -14.38 -16.87
C LEU A 95 13.12 -14.89 -17.04
N GLU A 96 12.53 -14.75 -18.22
CA GLU A 96 11.18 -15.26 -18.54
C GLU A 96 11.10 -16.78 -18.37
N ALA A 97 12.10 -17.52 -18.84
CA ALA A 97 12.18 -18.97 -18.63
C ALA A 97 12.30 -19.33 -17.14
N GLY A 98 13.02 -18.52 -16.35
CA GLY A 98 13.11 -18.67 -14.90
C GLY A 98 11.76 -18.46 -14.21
N VAL A 99 11.03 -17.41 -14.55
CA VAL A 99 9.68 -17.13 -14.03
C VAL A 99 8.70 -18.24 -14.41
N ALA A 100 8.78 -18.76 -15.63
CA ALA A 100 7.94 -19.85 -16.10
C ALA A 100 8.07 -21.15 -15.29
N THR A 101 9.16 -21.34 -14.54
CA THR A 101 9.32 -22.49 -13.65
C THR A 101 8.38 -22.47 -12.43
N GLY A 102 7.78 -21.32 -12.11
CA GLY A 102 6.92 -21.13 -10.94
C GLY A 102 7.67 -20.97 -9.61
N TYR A 103 8.99 -21.14 -9.59
CA TYR A 103 9.83 -20.94 -8.40
C TYR A 103 10.37 -19.51 -8.28
N VAL A 104 10.33 -18.73 -9.36
CA VAL A 104 10.84 -17.36 -9.41
C VAL A 104 9.69 -16.42 -9.66
N VAL A 105 9.46 -15.50 -8.72
CA VAL A 105 8.43 -14.46 -8.84
C VAL A 105 9.08 -13.15 -9.24
N ASP A 106 8.58 -12.54 -10.31
CA ASP A 106 8.96 -11.17 -10.65
C ASP A 106 8.29 -10.18 -9.70
N ARG A 107 9.08 -9.67 -8.75
CA ARG A 107 8.63 -8.68 -7.77
C ARG A 107 8.17 -7.36 -8.41
N HIS A 108 8.77 -6.95 -9.52
CA HIS A 108 8.40 -5.70 -10.19
C HIS A 108 7.03 -5.83 -10.85
N ALA A 109 6.76 -6.95 -11.51
CA ALA A 109 5.43 -7.26 -12.05
C ALA A 109 4.37 -7.29 -10.93
N MET A 110 4.64 -8.01 -9.83
CA MET A 110 3.73 -8.11 -8.68
C MET A 110 3.40 -6.74 -8.07
N ARG A 111 4.40 -5.84 -7.96
CA ARG A 111 4.16 -4.47 -7.48
C ARG A 111 3.37 -3.63 -8.47
N ALA A 112 3.61 -3.77 -9.77
CA ALA A 112 2.85 -3.05 -10.78
C ALA A 112 1.36 -3.43 -10.74
N ASP A 113 1.07 -4.71 -10.55
CA ASP A 113 -0.29 -5.23 -10.40
C ASP A 113 -0.97 -4.68 -9.14
N GLN A 114 -0.27 -4.70 -8.00
CA GLN A 114 -0.80 -4.12 -6.75
C GLN A 114 -1.10 -2.63 -6.88
N GLU A 115 -0.22 -1.85 -7.52
CA GLU A 115 -0.48 -0.43 -7.76
C GLU A 115 -1.66 -0.20 -8.71
N ALA A 116 -1.85 -1.06 -9.71
CA ALA A 116 -2.99 -0.97 -10.62
C ALA A 116 -4.31 -1.25 -9.88
N GLU A 117 -4.34 -2.26 -9.01
CA GLU A 117 -5.50 -2.57 -8.18
C GLU A 117 -5.82 -1.44 -7.18
N LEU A 118 -4.79 -0.88 -6.53
CA LEU A 118 -4.95 0.26 -5.63
C LEU A 118 -5.49 1.49 -6.35
N ARG A 119 -5.01 1.79 -7.56
CA ARG A 119 -5.55 2.89 -8.40
C ARG A 119 -6.98 2.62 -8.81
N ALA A 120 -7.33 1.38 -9.15
CA ALA A 120 -8.71 1.00 -9.50
C ALA A 120 -9.66 1.23 -8.32
N ARG A 121 -9.32 0.70 -7.13
CA ARG A 121 -10.10 0.91 -5.90
C ARG A 121 -10.22 2.38 -5.52
N ALA A 122 -9.12 3.13 -5.61
CA ALA A 122 -9.13 4.56 -5.33
C ALA A 122 -10.07 5.35 -6.26
N THR A 123 -10.13 4.95 -7.54
CA THR A 123 -11.02 5.59 -8.52
C THR A 123 -12.48 5.26 -8.24
N GLU A 124 -12.79 4.01 -7.86
CA GLU A 124 -14.14 3.58 -7.48
C GLU A 124 -14.65 4.28 -6.21
N THR A 125 -13.84 4.33 -5.16
CA THR A 125 -14.21 5.06 -3.93
C THR A 125 -14.33 6.56 -4.17
N ALA A 126 -13.51 7.13 -5.06
CA ALA A 126 -13.60 8.53 -5.42
C ALA A 126 -14.90 8.85 -6.16
N THR A 127 -15.35 8.00 -7.10
CA THR A 127 -16.61 8.21 -7.82
C THR A 127 -17.82 8.01 -6.92
N GLU A 128 -17.81 7.02 -6.03
CA GLU A 128 -18.88 6.77 -5.06
C GLU A 128 -19.05 7.95 -4.09
N LYS A 129 -17.95 8.39 -3.45
CA LYS A 129 -17.97 9.50 -2.51
C LYS A 129 -18.35 10.83 -3.17
N THR A 130 -17.94 11.04 -4.42
CA THR A 130 -18.31 12.24 -5.20
C THR A 130 -19.81 12.22 -5.54
N GLY A 131 -20.36 11.06 -5.89
CA GLY A 131 -21.81 10.90 -6.10
C GLY A 131 -22.60 11.25 -4.84
N GLU A 132 -22.17 10.72 -3.68
CA GLU A 132 -22.79 10.97 -2.38
C GLU A 132 -22.78 12.45 -1.98
N GLU A 133 -21.65 13.15 -2.22
CA GLU A 133 -21.52 14.58 -1.95
C GLU A 133 -22.44 15.42 -2.85
N ILE A 134 -22.53 15.10 -4.15
CA ILE A 134 -23.42 15.79 -5.08
C ILE A 134 -24.89 15.59 -4.66
N THR A 135 -25.28 14.38 -4.30
CA THR A 135 -26.64 14.10 -3.79
C THR A 135 -26.93 14.93 -2.54
N ARG A 136 -25.99 14.99 -1.59
CA ARG A 136 -26.14 15.80 -0.37
C ARG A 136 -26.28 17.28 -0.67
N GLN A 137 -25.49 17.81 -1.60
CA GLN A 137 -25.58 19.21 -2.03
C GLN A 137 -26.93 19.52 -2.67
N LEU A 138 -27.45 18.62 -3.51
CA LEU A 138 -28.78 18.77 -4.12
C LEU A 138 -29.89 18.74 -3.08
N GLU A 139 -29.80 17.86 -2.08
CA GLU A 139 -30.77 17.80 -0.98
C GLU A 139 -30.83 19.12 -0.20
N LEU A 140 -29.66 19.63 0.21
CA LEU A 140 -29.52 20.92 0.90
C LEU A 140 -30.07 22.08 0.06
N LEU A 141 -29.81 22.08 -1.25
CA LEU A 141 -30.31 23.12 -2.14
C LEU A 141 -31.85 23.04 -2.27
N SER A 142 -32.39 21.82 -2.37
CA SER A 142 -33.85 21.60 -2.44
C SER A 142 -34.55 22.04 -1.15
N GLU A 143 -33.93 21.80 0.00
CA GLU A 143 -34.46 22.21 1.30
C GLU A 143 -34.37 23.73 1.48
N GLY A 144 -33.27 24.34 1.05
CA GLY A 144 -33.14 25.81 1.00
C GLY A 144 -34.23 26.45 0.14
N LEU A 145 -34.53 25.88 -1.04
CA LEU A 145 -35.59 26.37 -1.92
C LEU A 145 -36.98 26.23 -1.29
N ARG A 146 -37.28 25.13 -0.59
CA ARG A 146 -38.53 24.98 0.17
C ARG A 146 -38.67 26.01 1.28
N GLY A 147 -37.58 26.33 1.98
CA GLY A 147 -37.57 27.38 3.01
C GLY A 147 -37.84 28.78 2.44
N VAL A 148 -37.29 29.08 1.26
CA VAL A 148 -37.59 30.33 0.54
C VAL A 148 -39.06 30.40 0.14
N ASP A 149 -39.62 29.32 -0.40
CA ASP A 149 -41.04 29.26 -0.79
C ASP A 149 -41.98 29.52 0.40
N GLN A 150 -41.73 28.87 1.54
CA GLN A 150 -42.49 29.10 2.78
C GLN A 150 -42.40 30.55 3.26
N THR A 151 -41.23 31.16 3.16
CA THR A 151 -41.03 32.57 3.55
C THR A 151 -41.81 33.50 2.64
N VAL A 152 -41.86 33.22 1.33
CA VAL A 152 -42.64 34.01 0.36
C VAL A 152 -44.14 33.87 0.62
N GLN A 153 -44.63 32.65 0.87
CA GLN A 153 -46.04 32.41 1.20
C GLN A 153 -46.43 33.18 2.47
N GLY A 154 -45.66 33.05 3.56
CA GLY A 154 -45.93 33.78 4.81
C GLY A 154 -45.96 35.30 4.61
N ARG A 155 -44.99 35.86 3.88
CA ARG A 155 -45.00 37.30 3.54
C ARG A 155 -46.21 37.70 2.70
N SER A 156 -46.68 36.84 1.80
CA SER A 156 -47.83 37.15 0.96
C SER A 156 -49.13 37.20 1.76
N GLU A 157 -49.28 36.31 2.75
CA GLU A 157 -50.38 36.33 3.71
C GLU A 157 -50.32 37.58 4.58
N ASP A 158 -49.13 37.96 5.06
CA ASP A 158 -48.91 39.17 5.84
C ASP A 158 -49.33 40.44 5.08
N VAL A 159 -49.01 40.51 3.78
CA VAL A 159 -49.41 41.63 2.90
C VAL A 159 -50.93 41.64 2.72
N ALA A 160 -51.57 40.49 2.54
CA ALA A 160 -53.03 40.40 2.46
C ALA A 160 -53.71 40.90 3.74
N VAL A 161 -53.15 40.58 4.92
CA VAL A 161 -53.64 41.09 6.21
C VAL A 161 -53.46 42.61 6.31
N GLN A 162 -52.30 43.15 5.91
CA GLN A 162 -52.08 44.61 5.91
C GLN A 162 -53.07 45.35 5.02
N LEU A 163 -53.38 44.82 3.82
CA LEU A 163 -54.36 45.40 2.90
C LEU A 163 -55.78 45.40 3.51
N ALA A 164 -56.17 44.33 4.21
CA ALA A 164 -57.45 44.26 4.90
C ALA A 164 -57.57 45.27 6.05
N VAL A 165 -56.49 45.44 6.84
CA VAL A 165 -56.42 46.44 7.92
C VAL A 165 -56.50 47.86 7.37
N LEU A 166 -55.83 48.13 6.24
CA LEU A 166 -55.89 49.42 5.56
C LEU A 166 -57.31 49.75 5.08
N ALA A 167 -58.00 48.75 4.52
CA ALA A 167 -59.39 48.88 4.06
C ALA A 167 -60.38 49.15 5.20
N ALA A 168 -60.06 48.71 6.43
CA ALA A 168 -60.84 49.00 7.63
C ALA A 168 -60.61 50.41 8.21
N GLY A 169 -59.64 51.18 7.67
CA GLY A 169 -59.32 52.54 8.11
C GLY A 169 -58.38 52.62 9.32
N GLN A 170 -57.84 51.49 9.78
CA GLN A 170 -56.78 51.45 10.79
C GLN A 170 -55.40 51.63 10.14
N PRO A 171 -54.43 52.27 10.83
CA PRO A 171 -53.06 52.35 10.35
C PRO A 171 -52.43 50.94 10.28
N PRO A 172 -51.75 50.60 9.19
CA PRO A 172 -51.11 49.30 9.04
C PRO A 172 -49.98 49.14 10.07
N GLN A 173 -49.94 48.00 10.73
CA GLN A 173 -48.87 47.64 11.66
C GLN A 173 -47.65 47.16 10.87
N LEU A 174 -46.47 47.70 11.19
CA LEU A 174 -45.21 47.28 10.57
C LEU A 174 -44.82 45.89 11.07
N GLN A 175 -44.64 44.96 10.15
CA GLN A 175 -44.19 43.60 10.45
C GLN A 175 -42.75 43.61 10.99
N PRO A 176 -42.34 42.66 11.86
CA PRO A 176 -41.00 42.65 12.47
C PRO A 176 -39.86 42.73 11.45
N TRP A 177 -39.98 42.02 10.33
CA TRP A 177 -38.98 42.03 9.26
C TRP A 177 -38.89 43.38 8.51
N GLN A 178 -39.98 44.16 8.45
CA GLN A 178 -39.98 45.51 7.88
C GLN A 178 -39.29 46.49 8.82
N GLN A 179 -39.47 46.32 10.13
CA GLN A 179 -38.79 47.12 11.14
C GLN A 179 -37.28 46.88 11.10
N GLU A 180 -36.85 45.63 10.90
CA GLU A 180 -35.43 45.26 10.78
C GLU A 180 -34.77 45.83 9.51
N GLN A 181 -35.47 45.87 8.38
CA GLN A 181 -34.98 46.53 7.16
C GLN A 181 -34.88 48.05 7.32
N LEU A 182 -35.85 48.68 8.00
CA LEU A 182 -35.82 50.12 8.27
C LEU A 182 -34.74 50.48 9.29
N ALA A 183 -34.50 49.62 10.28
CA ALA A 183 -33.41 49.75 11.25
C ALA A 183 -32.03 49.56 10.60
N GLY A 184 -31.90 48.65 9.63
CA GLY A 184 -30.65 48.39 8.90
C GLY A 184 -30.22 49.48 7.91
N GLN A 185 -31.07 50.46 7.59
CA GLN A 185 -30.73 51.58 6.69
C GLN A 185 -30.10 52.79 7.41
N GLY A 186 -29.79 52.68 8.71
CA GLY A 186 -29.21 53.73 9.56
C GLY A 186 -27.73 53.56 9.96
N GLY A 187 -26.85 53.00 9.12
CA GLY A 187 -25.36 53.11 9.21
C GLY A 187 -24.59 51.98 9.93
N PRO A 188 -23.24 51.83 9.75
CA PRO A 188 -22.33 52.61 8.91
C PRO A 188 -21.95 51.91 7.59
N SER A 189 -21.56 52.71 6.60
CA SER A 189 -20.90 52.30 5.36
C SER A 189 -19.70 51.37 5.60
N THR A 190 -19.86 50.08 5.29
CA THR A 190 -18.73 49.23 4.91
C THR A 190 -18.70 49.22 3.38
N PRO A 191 -17.58 49.61 2.74
CA PRO A 191 -17.53 49.68 1.29
C PRO A 191 -17.72 48.28 0.70
N MET A 192 -18.58 48.19 -0.31
CA MET A 192 -18.55 47.12 -1.30
C MET A 192 -17.10 47.00 -1.80
N GLY A 193 -16.36 46.00 -1.33
CA GLY A 193 -15.19 45.52 -2.05
C GLY A 193 -15.65 45.10 -3.45
N PRO A 194 -14.91 45.43 -4.51
CA PRO A 194 -15.35 45.14 -5.86
C PRO A 194 -15.60 43.65 -6.01
N VAL A 195 -16.80 43.32 -6.48
CA VAL A 195 -17.15 42.01 -7.02
C VAL A 195 -16.12 41.70 -8.10
N GLN A 196 -15.15 40.84 -7.78
CA GLN A 196 -14.21 40.28 -8.75
C GLN A 196 -14.98 39.31 -9.66
N LEU A 197 -15.71 39.86 -10.63
CA LEU A 197 -16.11 39.12 -11.81
C LEU A 197 -14.83 38.84 -12.61
N ARG A 198 -14.28 37.63 -12.44
CA ARG A 198 -13.24 37.10 -13.32
C ARG A 198 -13.86 36.93 -14.71
N PRO A 199 -13.43 37.66 -15.75
CA PRO A 199 -13.84 37.34 -17.11
C PRO A 199 -13.05 36.12 -17.59
N ALA A 200 -13.78 35.08 -17.99
CA ALA A 200 -13.25 34.00 -18.80
C ALA A 200 -13.07 34.52 -20.23
N LEU A 201 -11.84 34.82 -20.63
CA LEU A 201 -11.37 34.83 -22.01
C LEU A 201 -9.85 34.64 -22.01
N GLU A 202 -9.42 33.38 -22.11
CA GLU A 202 -8.47 32.81 -23.09
C GLU A 202 -8.14 31.35 -22.72
#